data_AF-S8CEH9-F1
#
_entry.id   AF-S8CEH9-F1
#
_cell.length_a   1.000
_cell.length_b   1.000
_cell.length_c   1.000
_cell.angle_alpha   90.00
_cell.angle_beta   90.00
_cell.angle_gamma   90.00
#
_symmetry.space_group_name_H-M   'P 1'
#
loop_
_entity.id
_entity.type
_entity.pdbx_description
1 polymer ?
#
loop_
_entity_poly.entity_id
_entity_poly.type
_entity_poly.pdbx_seq_one_letter_code
_entity_poly.pdbx_strand_id
1 'polypeptide(L)'
;MPIVFFTFALLLSLSSASDPTQLQDFCVAIDTPVFVNGKLCKNPAEATPDDFVFHGLNIPGNTSNKEGSAVTPVNVNQIPGLNTLGVSLARLDFA
;
A
#
# COMPACT_ATOMS: atom_id res chain seq x y z
N MET A 1 -42.83 11.11 -2.04
CA MET A 1 -42.24 9.81 -2.42
C MET A 1 -40.89 9.92 -3.14
N PRO A 2 -40.65 10.77 -4.16
CA PRO A 2 -39.36 10.76 -4.87
C PRO A 2 -38.17 11.21 -4.00
N ILE A 3 -38.39 12.16 -3.08
CA ILE A 3 -37.35 12.66 -2.16
C ILE A 3 -36.82 11.54 -1.24
N VAL A 4 -37.72 10.70 -0.72
CA VAL A 4 -37.36 9.60 0.20
C VAL A 4 -36.57 8.49 -0.52
N PHE A 5 -36.94 8.18 -1.77
CA PHE A 5 -36.17 7.25 -2.60
C PHE A 5 -34.78 7.80 -2.93
N PHE A 6 -34.68 9.11 -3.20
CA PHE A 6 -33.42 9.76 -3.53
C PHE A 6 -32.47 9.83 -2.33
N THR A 7 -32.98 10.13 -1.13
CA THR A 7 -32.18 10.13 0.11
C THR A 7 -31.74 8.73 0.50
N PHE A 8 -32.59 7.71 0.35
CA PHE A 8 -32.24 6.31 0.61
C PHE A 8 -31.16 5.79 -0.35
N ALA A 9 -31.25 6.13 -1.63
CA ALA A 9 -30.23 5.78 -2.62
C ALA A 9 -28.87 6.45 -2.31
N LEU A 10 -28.89 7.72 -1.88
CA LEU A 10 -27.68 8.46 -1.50
C LEU A 10 -27.00 7.89 -0.24
N LEU A 11 -27.77 7.35 0.71
CA LEU A 11 -27.23 6.68 1.90
C LEU A 11 -26.59 5.33 1.57
N LEU A 12 -27.08 4.61 0.55
CA LEU A 12 -26.51 3.35 0.08
C LEU A 12 -25.20 3.52 -0.71
N SER A 13 -24.94 4.70 -1.26
CA SER A 13 -23.72 4.96 -2.06
C SER A 13 -22.49 5.37 -1.25
N LEU A 14 -22.61 5.48 0.07
CA LEU A 14 -21.50 5.84 0.96
C LEU A 14 -20.83 4.58 1.53
N SER A 15 -20.10 3.83 0.69
CA SER A 15 -19.17 2.82 1.18
C SER A 15 -17.79 3.45 1.36
N SER A 16 -17.20 3.28 2.55
CA SER A 16 -15.80 3.60 2.81
C SER A 16 -15.06 2.32 3.14
N ALA A 17 -13.95 2.08 2.45
CA ALA A 17 -13.08 0.95 2.68
C ALA A 17 -11.64 1.48 2.71
N SER A 18 -10.90 1.05 3.72
CA SER A 18 -9.49 1.34 3.89
C SER A 18 -8.80 0.09 4.42
N ASP A 19 -7.47 0.11 4.43
CA ASP A 19 -6.71 -0.91 5.12
C ASP A 19 -7.09 -0.94 6.62
N PRO A 20 -7.06 -2.12 7.26
CA PRO A 20 -7.28 -2.24 8.70
C PRO A 20 -6.28 -1.39 9.49
N THR A 21 -6.75 -0.76 10.57
CA THR A 21 -5.89 -0.01 11.50
C THR A 21 -4.88 -0.93 12.18
N GLN A 22 -3.68 -0.41 12.44
CA GLN A 22 -2.64 -1.17 13.15
C GLN A 22 -3.01 -1.43 14.62
N LEU A 23 -2.67 -2.63 15.10
CA LEU A 23 -2.86 -3.04 16.50
C LEU A 23 -1.61 -2.82 17.37
N GLN A 24 -0.48 -2.48 16.75
CA GLN A 24 0.83 -2.27 17.36
C GLN A 24 1.63 -1.25 16.54
N ASP A 25 2.74 -0.75 17.07
CA ASP A 25 3.56 0.30 16.44
C ASP A 25 4.05 -0.05 15.03
N PHE A 26 4.42 -1.32 14.79
CA PHE A 26 4.83 -1.82 13.49
C PHE A 26 4.64 -3.33 13.35
N CYS A 27 4.57 -3.82 12.10
CA CYS A 27 4.50 -5.23 11.76
C CYS A 27 5.27 -5.48 10.47
N VAL A 28 6.60 -5.61 10.53
CA VAL A 28 7.43 -5.83 9.34
C VAL A 28 7.02 -7.12 8.64
N ALA A 29 6.68 -7.07 7.34
CA ALA A 29 6.28 -8.25 6.58
C ALA A 29 7.41 -9.30 6.46
N ILE A 30 7.04 -10.58 6.54
CA ILE A 30 7.93 -11.71 6.20
C ILE A 30 7.46 -12.45 4.95
N ASP A 31 8.39 -13.07 4.23
CA ASP A 31 8.07 -13.97 3.14
C ASP A 31 7.78 -15.37 3.68
N THR A 32 6.58 -15.88 3.40
CA THR A 32 6.04 -17.10 4.01
C THR A 32 4.93 -17.67 3.14
N PRO A 33 4.78 -19.01 3.06
CA PRO A 33 3.69 -19.62 2.31
C PRO A 33 2.32 -19.45 2.97
N VAL A 34 2.24 -18.94 4.21
CA VAL A 34 0.98 -18.75 4.92
C VAL A 34 0.23 -17.55 4.36
N PHE A 35 -1.02 -17.78 3.93
CA PHE A 35 -1.88 -16.75 3.37
C PHE A 35 -2.79 -16.13 4.45
N VAL A 36 -2.69 -14.81 4.62
CA VAL A 36 -3.53 -13.99 5.51
C VAL A 36 -3.91 -12.70 4.77
N ASN A 37 -4.88 -11.94 5.31
CA ASN A 37 -5.12 -10.58 4.82
C ASN A 37 -3.93 -9.68 5.21
N GLY A 38 -3.14 -9.25 4.23
CA GLY A 38 -1.86 -8.57 4.43
C GLY A 38 -0.68 -9.55 4.42
N LYS A 39 0.25 -9.41 5.37
CA LYS A 39 1.43 -10.27 5.52
C LYS A 39 1.65 -10.60 7.00
N LEU A 40 2.21 -11.78 7.28
CA LEU A 40 2.65 -12.12 8.64
C LEU A 40 3.79 -11.18 9.08
N CYS A 41 3.85 -10.93 10.39
CA CYS A 41 4.85 -10.06 10.99
C CYS A 41 6.12 -10.83 11.36
N LYS A 42 7.27 -10.20 11.14
CA LYS A 42 8.56 -10.53 11.76
C LYS A 42 8.44 -10.38 13.28
N ASN A 43 9.28 -11.09 14.03
CA ASN A 43 9.43 -10.83 15.46
C ASN A 43 9.83 -9.34 15.67
N PRO A 44 9.09 -8.54 16.47
CA PRO A 44 9.41 -7.13 16.66
C PRO A 44 10.81 -6.87 17.20
N ALA A 45 11.37 -7.82 17.97
CA ALA A 45 12.73 -7.72 18.50
C ALA A 45 13.83 -7.84 17.42
N GLU A 46 13.47 -8.30 16.22
CA GLU A 46 14.38 -8.46 15.08
C GLU A 46 14.18 -7.37 14.01
N ALA A 47 13.28 -6.41 14.26
CA ALA A 47 13.07 -5.29 13.36
C ALA A 47 14.26 -4.33 13.39
N THR A 48 14.62 -3.83 12.21
CA THR A 48 15.74 -2.93 12.00
C THR A 48 15.30 -1.71 11.20
N PRO A 49 16.02 -0.57 11.25
CA PRO A 49 15.70 0.59 10.42
C PRO A 49 15.66 0.27 8.92
N ASP A 50 16.47 -0.68 8.45
CA ASP A 50 16.54 -1.08 7.05
C ASP A 50 15.23 -1.73 6.56
N ASP A 51 14.39 -2.25 7.46
CA ASP A 51 13.07 -2.79 7.12
C ASP A 51 12.08 -1.69 6.66
N PHE A 52 12.41 -0.41 6.87
CA PHE A 52 11.53 0.76 6.64
C PHE A 52 12.05 1.74 5.58
N VAL A 53 13.18 1.43 4.92
CA VAL A 53 13.83 2.36 3.99
C VAL A 53 13.82 1.81 2.56
N PHE A 54 13.58 2.69 1.60
CA PHE A 54 13.74 2.40 0.18
C PHE A 54 14.66 3.42 -0.48
N HIS A 55 15.65 2.93 -1.21
CA HIS A 55 16.53 3.73 -2.05
C HIS A 55 16.23 3.40 -3.51
N GLY A 56 15.92 4.42 -4.31
CA GLY A 56 15.60 4.22 -5.72
C GLY A 56 14.62 5.24 -6.30
N LEU A 57 13.79 5.88 -5.46
CA LEU A 57 12.87 6.93 -5.93
C LEU A 57 13.59 8.15 -6.51
N ASN A 58 14.87 8.34 -6.24
CA ASN A 58 15.71 9.38 -6.84
C ASN A 58 16.14 9.06 -8.29
N ILE A 59 16.00 7.81 -8.73
CA ILE A 59 16.41 7.34 -10.06
C ILE A 59 15.19 7.37 -11.00
N PRO A 60 15.23 8.07 -12.14
CA PRO A 60 14.15 8.03 -13.13
C PRO A 60 13.99 6.64 -13.75
N GLY A 61 12.74 6.22 -13.96
CA GLY A 61 12.42 5.00 -14.69
C GLY A 61 12.72 5.09 -16.20
N ASN A 62 12.95 3.95 -16.84
CA ASN A 62 13.22 3.89 -18.28
C ASN A 62 11.92 4.04 -19.10
N THR A 63 11.73 5.21 -19.70
CA THR A 63 10.56 5.55 -20.53
C THR A 63 10.73 5.17 -22.00
N SER A 64 11.87 4.59 -22.41
CA SER A 64 12.10 4.06 -23.76
C SER A 64 11.41 2.70 -23.96
N ASN A 65 10.10 2.68 -23.75
CA ASN A 65 9.21 1.54 -23.93
C ASN A 65 7.95 1.98 -24.68
N LYS A 66 7.09 1.02 -25.05
CA LYS A 66 5.90 1.28 -25.88
C LYS A 66 4.92 2.29 -25.24
N GLU A 67 4.83 2.30 -23.92
CA GLU A 67 3.88 3.14 -23.18
C GLU A 67 4.44 4.54 -22.89
N GLY A 68 5.71 4.81 -23.20
CA GLY A 68 6.36 6.10 -22.95
C GLY A 68 6.40 6.50 -21.47
N SER A 69 6.19 5.56 -20.56
CA SER A 69 6.10 5.80 -19.13
C SER A 69 6.71 4.66 -18.32
N ALA A 70 7.12 4.93 -17.09
CA ALA A 70 7.67 3.94 -16.17
C ALA A 70 7.12 4.14 -14.76
N VAL A 71 6.75 3.04 -14.10
CA VAL A 71 6.24 3.04 -12.73
C VAL A 71 7.28 2.39 -11.82
N THR A 72 7.72 3.12 -10.80
CA THR A 72 8.55 2.60 -9.70
C THR A 72 7.67 2.46 -8.45
N PRO A 73 7.13 1.26 -8.15
CA PRO A 73 6.28 1.04 -6.99
C PRO A 73 7.11 0.98 -5.70
N VAL A 74 6.54 1.51 -4.62
CA VAL A 74 7.08 1.43 -3.25
C VAL A 74 5.93 1.08 -2.32
N ASN A 75 5.56 -0.19 -2.31
CA ASN A 75 4.56 -0.76 -1.40
C ASN A 75 5.21 -1.77 -0.45
N VAL A 76 4.40 -2.54 0.28
CA VAL A 76 4.87 -3.56 1.24
C VAL A 76 5.88 -4.56 0.67
N ASN A 77 5.86 -4.79 -0.65
CA ASN A 77 6.80 -5.70 -1.29
C ASN A 77 8.20 -5.08 -1.50
N GLN A 78 8.31 -3.75 -1.50
CA GLN A 78 9.59 -3.03 -1.56
C GLN A 78 10.05 -2.54 -0.17
N ILE A 79 9.12 -2.14 0.69
CA ILE A 79 9.38 -1.77 2.08
C ILE A 79 8.52 -2.66 3.00
N PRO A 80 9.09 -3.75 3.53
CA PRO A 80 8.36 -4.68 4.39
C PRO A 80 7.72 -4.01 5.63
N GLY A 81 8.34 -2.94 6.13
CA GLY A 81 7.83 -2.12 7.24
C GLY A 81 6.53 -1.37 6.95
N LEU A 82 6.09 -1.25 5.68
CA LEU A 82 4.81 -0.63 5.33
C LEU A 82 3.59 -1.51 5.62
N ASN A 83 3.80 -2.79 5.93
CA ASN A 83 2.71 -3.69 6.24
C ASN A 83 1.87 -3.13 7.41
N THR A 84 0.55 -3.18 7.23
CA THR A 84 -0.50 -2.62 8.11
C THR A 84 -0.54 -1.09 8.27
N LEU A 85 0.44 -0.31 7.77
CA LEU A 85 0.45 1.15 7.94
C LEU A 85 -0.60 1.90 7.11
N GLY A 86 -1.23 1.24 6.14
CA GLY A 86 -2.25 1.85 5.28
C GLY A 86 -1.70 2.89 4.29
N VAL A 87 -0.39 2.87 4.01
CA VAL A 87 0.27 3.79 3.07
C VAL A 87 1.16 3.03 2.08
N SER A 88 1.25 3.57 0.87
CA SER A 88 2.18 3.14 -0.17
C SER A 88 2.53 4.33 -1.06
N LEU A 89 3.61 4.23 -1.82
CA LEU A 89 4.08 5.26 -2.73
C LEU A 89 4.39 4.66 -4.10
N ALA A 90 4.41 5.50 -5.13
CA ALA A 90 4.96 5.16 -6.44
C ALA A 90 5.51 6.43 -7.10
N ARG A 91 6.58 6.29 -7.89
CA ARG A 91 7.05 7.32 -8.83
C ARG A 91 6.64 6.94 -10.23
N LEU A 92 6.11 7.90 -10.98
CA LEU A 92 5.78 7.76 -12.39
C LEU A 92 6.63 8.72 -13.21
N ASP A 93 7.36 8.20 -14.19
CA ASP A 93 8.14 8.97 -15.16
C ASP A 93 7.49 8.87 -16.55
N PHE A 94 7.55 9.93 -17.35
CA PHE A 94 6.96 10.04 -18.70
C PHE A 94 7.99 10.64 -19.69
N ALA A 95 7.94 10.20 -20.96
CA ALA A 95 8.82 10.66 -22.05
C ALA A 95 8.43 12.02 -22.65
#